data_AF-A0A5C9ADP7-F1
#
_entry.id   AF-A0A5C9ADP7-F1
#
_cell.length_a   1.000
_cell.length_b   1.000
_cell.length_c   1.000
_cell.angle_alpha   90.00
_cell.angle_beta   90.00
_cell.angle_gamma   90.00
#
_symmetry.space_group_name_H-M   'P 1'
#
loop_
_entity.id
_entity.type
_entity.pdbx_description
1 polymer ?
#
loop_
_entity_poly.entity_id
_entity_poly.type
_entity_poly.pdbx_seq_one_letter_code
_entity_poly.pdbx_strand_id
1 'polypeptide(L)'
;AVALQKTGGVALAVKGLMDIGGGYGPHMMLGCLFVLSAVIGLFISNTATAVLMAPIALAAAKTMGVSPYPFAMVVAMAASAAFMTPVSSPVNTLVLGPGNYSFSDFVKLGVPFTIIVMAVCVVMIPMLFPF
;
A
#
# COMPACT_ATOMS: atom_id res chain seq x y z
N ALA A 1 -6.62 14.28 -1.18
CA ALA A 1 -6.90 13.60 0.12
C ALA A 1 -8.26 14.00 0.71
N VAL A 2 -8.50 15.28 1.03
CA VAL A 2 -9.74 15.73 1.74
C VAL A 2 -11.04 15.47 0.97
N ALA A 3 -11.06 15.56 -0.37
CA ALA A 3 -12.26 15.29 -1.18
C ALA A 3 -12.71 13.82 -1.12
N LEU A 4 -11.78 12.86 -1.20
CA LEU A 4 -12.05 11.41 -1.14
C LEU A 4 -12.51 10.96 0.26
N GLN A 5 -12.05 11.67 1.29
CA GLN A 5 -12.50 11.52 2.67
C GLN A 5 -13.93 12.07 2.86
N LYS A 6 -14.23 13.24 2.27
CA LYS A 6 -15.57 13.86 2.31
C LYS A 6 -16.63 13.11 1.50
N THR A 7 -16.27 12.42 0.43
CA THR A 7 -17.22 11.65 -0.41
C THR A 7 -17.51 10.26 0.12
N GLY A 8 -16.85 9.82 1.20
CA GLY A 8 -17.02 8.46 1.74
C GLY A 8 -16.34 7.36 0.92
N GLY A 9 -15.59 7.69 -0.13
CA GLY A 9 -14.86 6.69 -0.94
C GLY A 9 -13.83 5.92 -0.14
N VAL A 10 -13.18 6.58 0.83
CA VAL A 10 -12.30 5.93 1.81
C VAL A 10 -13.07 4.92 2.66
N ALA A 11 -14.25 5.28 3.16
CA ALA A 11 -15.07 4.40 3.98
C ALA A 11 -15.57 3.19 3.19
N LEU A 12 -15.90 3.36 1.90
CA LEU A 12 -16.24 2.25 1.00
C LEU A 12 -15.05 1.33 0.74
N ALA A 13 -13.86 1.88 0.52
CA ALA A 13 -12.65 1.08 0.36
C ALA A 13 -12.36 0.27 1.63
N VAL A 14 -12.40 0.89 2.82
CA VAL A 14 -12.24 0.20 4.12
C VAL A 14 -13.32 -0.87 4.30
N LYS A 15 -14.57 -0.58 3.95
CA LYS A 15 -15.67 -1.54 4.09
C LYS A 15 -15.49 -2.75 3.18
N GLY A 16 -15.12 -2.55 1.92
CA GLY A 16 -14.78 -3.66 1.01
C GLY A 16 -13.55 -4.45 1.48
N LEU A 17 -12.54 -3.76 2.00
CA LEU A 17 -11.36 -4.36 2.64
C LEU A 17 -11.74 -5.22 3.86
N MET A 18 -12.68 -4.75 4.69
CA MET A 18 -13.15 -5.49 5.86
C MET A 18 -14.08 -6.65 5.51
N ASP A 19 -14.92 -6.52 4.49
CA ASP A 19 -15.77 -7.61 4.01
C ASP A 19 -14.94 -8.78 3.45
N ILE A 20 -13.79 -8.48 2.83
CA ILE A 20 -12.87 -9.49 2.28
C ILE A 20 -11.88 -9.99 3.34
N GLY A 21 -11.28 -9.08 4.12
CA GLY A 21 -10.14 -9.36 5.00
C GLY A 21 -10.43 -9.40 6.50
N GLY A 22 -11.50 -8.73 6.95
CA GLY A 22 -11.81 -8.55 8.38
C GLY A 22 -12.17 -9.85 9.11
N GLY A 23 -12.77 -10.82 8.41
CA GLY A 23 -13.12 -12.13 8.97
C GLY A 23 -11.94 -13.10 9.11
N TYR A 24 -10.82 -12.84 8.40
CA TYR A 24 -9.65 -13.74 8.36
C TYR A 24 -8.50 -13.27 9.27
N GLY A 25 -8.71 -12.17 10.00
CA GLY A 25 -7.79 -11.67 11.02
C GLY A 25 -6.85 -10.54 10.57
N PRO A 26 -6.08 -9.97 11.51
CA PRO A 26 -5.32 -8.74 11.30
C PRO A 26 -4.25 -8.84 10.20
N HIS A 27 -3.68 -10.03 9.99
CA HIS A 27 -2.65 -10.29 8.98
C HIS A 27 -3.19 -10.13 7.55
N MET A 28 -4.42 -10.60 7.30
CA MET A 28 -5.04 -10.49 5.98
C MET A 28 -5.40 -9.03 5.68
N MET A 29 -5.81 -8.27 6.71
CA MET A 29 -6.07 -6.84 6.59
C MET A 29 -4.79 -6.05 6.24
N LEU A 30 -3.64 -6.40 6.83
CA LEU A 30 -2.34 -5.82 6.45
C LEU A 30 -2.01 -6.09 4.98
N GLY A 31 -2.22 -7.32 4.51
CA GLY A 31 -1.99 -7.71 3.11
C GLY A 31 -2.87 -6.90 2.15
N CYS A 32 -4.17 -6.79 2.43
CA CYS A 32 -5.05 -6.01 1.59
C CYS A 32 -4.71 -4.51 1.61
N LEU A 33 -4.32 -3.93 2.75
CA LEU A 33 -3.86 -2.53 2.82
C LEU A 33 -2.59 -2.31 2.01
N PHE A 34 -1.66 -3.26 2.05
CA PHE A 34 -0.44 -3.20 1.24
C PHE A 34 -0.77 -3.21 -0.24
N VAL A 35 -1.61 -4.15 -0.71
CA VAL A 35 -2.03 -4.24 -2.12
C VAL A 35 -2.73 -2.97 -2.55
N LEU A 36 -3.67 -2.45 -1.75
CA LEU A 36 -4.40 -1.23 -2.09
C LEU A 36 -3.45 -0.03 -2.19
N SER A 37 -2.51 0.08 -1.25
CA SER A 37 -1.49 1.14 -1.24
C SER A 37 -0.55 1.02 -2.45
N ALA A 38 -0.12 -0.19 -2.78
CA ALA A 38 0.73 -0.45 -3.93
C ALA A 38 0.03 -0.09 -5.25
N VAL A 39 -1.24 -0.48 -5.42
CA VAL A 39 -2.05 -0.15 -6.61
C VAL A 39 -2.27 1.36 -6.74
N ILE A 40 -2.58 2.06 -5.65
CA ILE A 40 -2.72 3.52 -5.67
C ILE A 40 -1.37 4.19 -5.97
N GLY A 41 -0.29 3.66 -5.42
CA GLY A 41 1.08 4.08 -5.67
C GLY A 41 1.53 3.94 -7.13
N LEU A 42 0.79 3.19 -7.97
CA LEU A 42 1.03 3.15 -9.41
C LEU A 42 0.65 4.46 -10.12
N PHE A 43 -0.33 5.18 -9.58
CA PHE A 43 -0.93 6.36 -10.22
C PHE A 43 -0.51 7.68 -9.57
N ILE A 44 0.00 7.63 -8.34
CA ILE A 44 0.30 8.81 -7.49
C ILE A 44 1.69 8.66 -6.87
N SER A 45 2.32 9.79 -6.51
CA SER A 45 3.62 9.79 -5.82
C SER A 45 3.57 9.11 -4.45
N ASN A 46 4.68 8.48 -4.04
CA ASN A 46 4.79 7.74 -2.77
C ASN A 46 4.31 8.55 -1.56
N THR A 47 4.70 9.82 -1.48
CA THR A 47 4.29 10.72 -0.40
C THR A 47 2.78 10.95 -0.38
N ALA A 48 2.16 11.16 -1.54
CA ALA A 48 0.72 11.39 -1.62
C ALA A 48 -0.08 10.11 -1.32
N THR A 49 0.43 8.94 -1.72
CA THR A 49 -0.14 7.64 -1.36
C THR A 49 -0.08 7.41 0.15
N ALA A 50 1.06 7.67 0.80
CA ALA A 50 1.18 7.55 2.25
C ALA A 50 0.19 8.46 3.00
N VAL A 51 0.08 9.72 2.60
CA VAL A 51 -0.85 10.70 3.21
C VAL A 51 -2.32 10.30 2.98
N LEU A 52 -2.65 9.72 1.82
CA LEU A 52 -3.98 9.20 1.52
C LEU A 52 -4.33 7.95 2.33
N MET A 53 -3.39 7.01 2.43
CA MET A 53 -3.59 5.68 3.02
C MET A 53 -3.47 5.66 4.54
N ALA A 54 -2.70 6.57 5.14
CA ALA A 54 -2.57 6.69 6.59
C ALA A 54 -3.91 6.76 7.34
N PRO A 55 -4.86 7.65 7.01
CA PRO A 55 -6.16 7.68 7.69
C PRO A 55 -7.00 6.42 7.45
N ILE A 56 -6.81 5.73 6.32
CA ILE A 56 -7.50 4.47 5.98
C ILE A 56 -7.02 3.35 6.90
N ALA A 57 -5.71 3.22 7.05
CA ALA A 57 -5.08 2.22 7.92
C ALA A 57 -5.40 2.44 9.40
N LEU A 58 -5.38 3.69 9.86
CA LEU A 58 -5.75 4.03 11.24
C LEU A 58 -7.24 3.73 11.52
N ALA A 59 -8.13 4.05 10.57
CA ALA A 59 -9.55 3.72 10.68
C ALA A 59 -9.77 2.21 10.71
N ALA A 60 -9.11 1.46 9.82
CA ALA A 60 -9.16 0.00 9.79
C ALA A 60 -8.73 -0.65 11.12
N ALA A 61 -7.59 -0.22 11.67
CA ALA A 61 -7.11 -0.70 12.97
C ALA A 61 -8.12 -0.41 14.09
N LYS A 62 -8.68 0.79 14.11
CA LYS A 62 -9.70 1.20 15.08
C LYS A 62 -10.98 0.36 14.96
N THR A 63 -11.43 0.04 13.75
CA THR A 63 -12.61 -0.81 13.54
C THR A 63 -12.36 -2.25 13.96
N MET A 64 -11.14 -2.76 13.78
CA MET A 64 -10.75 -4.09 14.25
C MET A 64 -10.43 -4.17 15.74
N GLY A 65 -10.31 -3.02 16.43
CA GLY A 65 -9.96 -2.95 17.84
C GLY A 65 -8.50 -3.34 18.14
N VAL A 66 -7.61 -3.21 17.14
CA VAL A 66 -6.19 -3.57 17.23
C VAL A 66 -5.29 -2.34 17.21
N SER A 67 -4.03 -2.54 17.58
CA SER A 67 -2.98 -1.53 17.55
C SER A 67 -2.85 -0.88 16.16
N PRO A 68 -2.82 0.45 16.06
CA PRO A 68 -2.64 1.16 14.80
C PRO A 68 -1.20 1.11 14.26
N TYR A 69 -0.22 0.73 15.09
CA TYR A 69 1.19 0.67 14.72
C TYR A 69 1.48 -0.24 13.52
N PRO A 70 1.09 -1.53 13.52
CA PRO A 70 1.35 -2.42 12.39
C PRO A 70 0.66 -1.93 11.10
N PHE A 71 -0.51 -1.33 11.22
CA PHE A 71 -1.27 -0.78 10.09
C PHE A 71 -0.61 0.46 9.47
N ALA A 72 -0.11 1.37 10.30
CA ALA A 72 0.63 2.53 9.81
C ALA A 72 1.95 2.12 9.16
N MET A 73 2.67 1.16 9.76
CA MET A 73 3.94 0.65 9.23
C MET A 73 3.76 -0.08 7.90
N VAL A 74 2.71 -0.88 7.72
CA VAL A 74 2.47 -1.56 6.44
C VAL A 74 2.20 -0.58 5.32
N VAL A 75 1.46 0.50 5.60
CA VAL A 75 1.22 1.58 4.63
C VAL A 75 2.49 2.34 4.31
N ALA A 76 3.31 2.66 5.30
CA ALA A 76 4.60 3.32 5.08
C ALA A 76 5.50 2.47 4.18
N MET A 77 5.61 1.17 4.49
CA MET A 77 6.39 0.23 3.68
C MET A 77 5.81 0.05 2.28
N ALA A 78 4.48 -0.06 2.14
CA ALA A 78 3.82 -0.19 0.84
C ALA A 78 4.01 1.06 -0.03
N ALA A 79 3.93 2.25 0.57
CA ALA A 79 4.18 3.51 -0.12
C ALA A 79 5.66 3.64 -0.54
N SER A 80 6.60 3.06 0.21
CA SER A 80 8.01 2.97 -0.19
C SER A 80 8.27 1.88 -1.23
N ALA A 81 7.45 0.83 -1.28
CA ALA A 81 7.59 -0.33 -2.18
C ALA A 81 7.02 -0.11 -3.59
N ALA A 82 6.96 1.14 -4.05
CA ALA A 82 6.53 1.50 -5.40
C ALA A 82 7.65 1.25 -6.42
N PHE A 83 8.05 -0.01 -6.59
CA PHE A 83 9.02 -0.45 -7.60
C PHE A 83 8.41 -0.60 -9.00
N MET A 84 7.08 -0.55 -9.09
CA MET A 84 6.32 -1.07 -10.22
C MET A 84 5.98 -0.02 -11.29
N THR A 85 6.15 1.27 -10.99
CA THR A 85 5.85 2.36 -11.93
C THR A 85 6.96 3.38 -12.06
N PRO A 86 7.38 3.71 -13.29
CA PRO A 86 8.39 4.73 -13.50
C PRO A 86 7.86 6.16 -13.25
N VAL A 87 6.54 6.34 -13.09
CA VAL A 87 5.92 7.64 -12.75
C VAL A 87 6.17 8.03 -11.28
N SER A 88 6.35 7.05 -10.39
CA SER A 88 6.36 7.29 -8.94
C SER A 88 7.70 7.80 -8.40
N SER A 89 8.79 7.71 -9.18
CA SER A 89 10.10 8.23 -8.81
C SER A 89 10.77 8.94 -10.01
N PRO A 90 11.14 10.23 -9.89
CA PRO A 90 11.86 10.97 -10.94
C PRO A 90 13.13 10.27 -11.43
N VAL A 91 13.72 9.42 -10.57
CA VAL A 91 14.91 8.61 -10.87
C VAL A 91 14.62 7.50 -11.88
N ASN A 92 13.47 6.82 -11.80
CA ASN A 92 13.10 5.77 -12.76
C ASN A 92 12.83 6.36 -14.15
N THR A 93 12.25 7.57 -14.20
CA THR A 93 12.04 8.31 -15.46
C THR A 93 13.35 8.71 -16.13
N LEU A 94 14.39 9.02 -15.35
CA LEU A 94 15.72 9.37 -15.85
C LEU A 94 16.44 8.20 -16.53
N VAL A 95 16.13 6.95 -16.15
CA VAL A 95 16.73 5.73 -16.74
C VAL A 95 15.96 5.26 -17.99
N LEU A 96 14.68 5.65 -18.15
CA LEU A 96 13.88 5.33 -19.34
C LEU A 96 14.48 5.88 -20.64
N GLY A 97 15.09 7.07 -20.60
CA GLY A 97 15.63 7.75 -21.79
C GLY A 97 16.80 7.00 -22.45
N PRO A 98 17.92 6.76 -21.75
CA PRO A 98 19.09 6.10 -22.33
C PRO A 98 19.02 4.55 -22.34
N GLY A 99 18.12 3.95 -21.57
CA GLY A 99 18.08 2.48 -21.36
C GLY A 99 17.11 1.69 -22.26
N ASN A 100 16.29 2.34 -23.09
CA ASN A 100 15.29 1.70 -23.97
C ASN A 100 14.30 0.74 -23.27
N TYR A 101 14.05 0.95 -21.97
CA TYR A 101 13.10 0.13 -21.19
C TYR A 101 11.66 0.54 -21.45
N SER A 102 10.76 -0.43 -21.64
CA SER A 102 9.32 -0.16 -21.76
C SER A 102 8.64 -0.15 -20.39
N PHE A 103 7.52 0.58 -20.28
CA PHE A 103 6.68 0.62 -19.08
C PHE A 103 6.26 -0.80 -18.61
N SER A 104 6.08 -1.73 -19.56
CA SER A 104 5.75 -3.13 -19.31
C SER A 104 6.88 -3.92 -18.64
N ASP A 105 8.16 -3.59 -18.88
CA ASP A 105 9.29 -4.28 -18.25
C ASP A 105 9.40 -3.93 -16.76
N PHE A 106 9.13 -2.67 -16.42
CA PHE A 106 9.06 -2.21 -15.03
C PHE A 106 7.92 -2.88 -14.25
N VAL A 107 6.75 -3.05 -14.86
CA VAL A 107 5.64 -3.74 -14.21
C VAL A 107 5.95 -5.23 -14.04
N LYS A 108 6.53 -5.89 -15.07
CA LYS A 108 6.88 -7.32 -15.01
C LYS A 108 7.91 -7.64 -13.93
N LEU A 109 8.89 -6.76 -13.68
CA LEU A 109 9.87 -6.93 -12.61
C LEU A 109 9.38 -6.41 -11.26
N GLY A 110 8.59 -5.33 -11.26
CA GLY A 110 8.09 -4.70 -10.05
C GLY A 110 7.03 -5.54 -9.33
N VAL A 111 6.09 -6.17 -10.06
CA VAL A 111 5.05 -7.04 -9.49
C VAL A 111 5.63 -8.14 -8.59
N PRO A 112 6.55 -9.01 -9.05
CA PRO A 112 7.09 -10.07 -8.19
C PRO A 112 7.85 -9.49 -7.00
N PHE A 113 8.56 -8.37 -7.16
CA PHE A 113 9.28 -7.73 -6.06
C PHE A 113 8.32 -7.18 -5.00
N THR A 114 7.25 -6.52 -5.42
CA THR A 114 6.19 -6.01 -4.54
C THR A 114 5.49 -7.14 -3.80
N ILE A 115 5.29 -8.31 -4.42
CA ILE A 115 4.73 -9.50 -3.76
C ILE A 115 5.69 -10.04 -2.67
N ILE A 116 6.99 -10.08 -2.93
CA ILE A 116 7.98 -10.49 -1.93
C ILE A 116 7.97 -9.52 -0.75
N VAL A 117 7.97 -8.21 -1.02
CA VAL A 117 7.92 -7.18 0.03
C VAL A 117 6.62 -7.28 0.82
N MET A 118 5.48 -7.54 0.17
CA MET A 118 4.20 -7.78 0.83
C MET A 118 4.31 -8.96 1.80
N ALA A 119 4.84 -10.10 1.35
CA ALA A 119 4.99 -11.29 2.19
C ALA A 119 5.91 -11.01 3.39
N VAL A 120 7.03 -10.32 3.19
CA VAL A 120 7.92 -9.92 4.28
C VAL A 120 7.21 -8.98 5.24
N CYS A 121 6.50 -7.95 4.75
CA CYS A 121 5.79 -6.99 5.61
C CYS A 121 4.68 -7.66 6.43
N VAL A 122 3.87 -8.52 5.82
CA VAL A 122 2.77 -9.22 6.51
C VAL A 122 3.29 -10.17 7.60
N VAL A 123 4.53 -10.66 7.47
CA VAL A 123 5.15 -11.59 8.45
C VAL A 123 6.00 -10.85 9.49
N MET A 124 6.86 -9.92 9.08
CA MET A 124 7.78 -9.18 9.97
C MET A 124 7.08 -8.11 10.79
N ILE A 125 6.14 -7.36 10.21
CA ILE A 125 5.49 -6.24 10.91
C ILE A 125 4.75 -6.70 12.16
N PRO A 126 3.89 -7.74 12.13
CA PRO A 126 3.25 -8.21 13.35
C PRO A 126 4.20 -8.88 14.35
N MET A 127 5.35 -9.40 13.90
CA MET A 127 6.40 -9.89 14.81
C MET A 127 7.11 -8.75 15.55
N LEU A 128 7.33 -7.61 14.89
CA LEU A 128 7.96 -6.42 15.48
C LEU A 128 6.97 -5.54 16.26
N PHE A 129 5.73 -5.46 15.78
CA PHE A 129 4.64 -4.66 16.32
C PHE A 129 3.40 -5.53 16.49
N PRO A 130 3.25 -6.22 17.64
CA PRO A 130 2.06 -7.01 17.91
C PRO A 130 0.80 -6.15 17.91
N PHE A 131 -0.29 -6.75 17.45
CA PHE A 131 -1.63 -6.15 17.34
C PHE A 131 -2.23 -5.81 18.70
#